data_AF-A0A958AWM6-F1
#
_entry.id   AF-A0A958AWM6-F1
#
_cell.length_a   1.000
_cell.length_b   1.000
_cell.length_c   1.000
_cell.angle_alpha   90.00
_cell.angle_beta   90.00
_cell.angle_gamma   90.00
#
_symmetry.space_group_name_H-M   'P 1'
#
loop_
_entity.id
_entity.type
_entity.pdbx_description
1 polymer ?
#
loop_
_entity_poly.entity_id
_entity_poly.type
_entity_poly.pdbx_seq_one_letter_code
_entity_poly.pdbx_strand_id
1 'polypeptide(L)'
;MKKVYVILFAVAAFLLLVTAGQAQEVVTAQVDRAVLSTDETLTLSVTVNANATNLPNPTLPDMNGFNIIGTGSSSQISIINGSMSANMVYTYRL
;
A
#
# COMPACT_ATOMS: atom_id res chain seq x y z
N MET A 1 29.69 -32.65 25.16
CA MET A 1 30.12 -31.28 24.78
C MET A 1 30.00 -31.00 23.28
N LYS A 2 30.58 -31.80 22.38
CA LYS A 2 30.49 -31.60 20.91
C LYS A 2 29.06 -31.54 20.36
N LYS A 3 28.16 -32.40 20.84
CA LYS A 3 26.73 -32.43 20.44
C LYS A 3 25.96 -31.15 20.84
N VAL A 4 26.39 -30.47 21.90
CA VAL A 4 25.75 -29.23 22.39
C VAL A 4 26.06 -28.06 21.46
N TYR A 5 27.30 -27.96 20.96
CA TYR A 5 27.68 -26.94 19.97
C TYR A 5 26.97 -27.16 18.63
N VAL A 6 26.76 -28.41 18.21
CA VAL A 6 26.01 -28.72 16.99
C VAL A 6 24.55 -28.29 17.11
N ILE A 7 23.92 -28.51 18.27
CA ILE A 7 22.55 -28.06 18.53
C ILE A 7 22.46 -26.54 18.58
N LEU A 8 23.40 -25.87 19.27
CA LEU A 8 23.48 -24.39 19.31
C LEU A 8 23.67 -23.78 17.92
N PHE A 9 24.53 -24.39 17.10
CA PHE A 9 24.76 -23.94 15.72
C PHE A 9 23.53 -24.14 14.84
N ALA A 10 22.83 -25.27 14.98
CA ALA A 10 21.58 -25.53 14.26
C ALA A 10 20.46 -24.56 14.64
N VAL A 11 20.33 -24.22 15.93
CA VAL A 11 19.34 -23.23 16.41
C VAL A 11 19.68 -21.83 15.89
N ALA A 12 20.96 -21.44 15.94
CA ALA A 12 21.41 -20.15 15.39
C ALA A 12 21.19 -20.05 13.87
N ALA A 13 21.41 -21.14 13.13
CA ALA A 13 21.15 -21.21 11.69
C ALA A 13 19.65 -21.15 11.37
N PHE A 14 18.79 -21.73 12.21
CA PHE A 14 17.34 -21.67 12.04
C PHE A 14 16.76 -20.27 12.32
N LEU A 15 17.33 -19.55 13.30
CA LEU A 15 16.97 -18.15 13.59
C LEU A 15 17.32 -17.18 12.45
N LEU A 16 18.34 -17.50 11.64
CA LEU A 16 18.73 -16.69 10.47
C LEU A 16 17.80 -16.85 9.25
N LEU A 17 16.91 -17.85 9.25
CA LEU A 17 15.94 -18.09 8.17
C LEU A 17 14.62 -17.31 8.36
N VAL A 18 14.44 -16.62 9.48
CA VAL A 18 13.27 -15.76 9.74
C VAL A 18 13.54 -14.37 9.17
N THR A 19 13.46 -14.21 7.85
CA THR A 19 13.47 -12.86 7.24
C THR A 19 12.47 -12.74 6.10
N ALA A 20 11.82 -11.58 6.08
CA ALA A 20 10.80 -11.09 5.17
C ALA A 20 9.38 -11.62 5.40
N GLY A 21 8.73 -11.10 6.45
CA GLY A 21 7.29 -10.90 6.38
C GLY A 21 7.00 -9.99 5.17
N GLN A 22 6.21 -10.47 4.22
CA GLN A 22 5.78 -9.69 3.07
C GLN A 22 5.04 -8.45 3.60
N ALA A 23 5.53 -7.26 3.26
CA ALA A 23 4.77 -6.03 3.49
C ALA A 23 3.47 -6.19 2.68
N GLN A 24 2.35 -6.33 3.37
CA GLN A 24 1.04 -6.40 2.74
C GLN A 24 0.86 -5.13 1.93
N GLU A 25 0.56 -5.25 0.64
CA GLU A 25 0.22 -4.08 -0.16
C GLU A 25 -1.06 -3.48 0.44
N VAL A 26 -0.93 -2.31 1.04
CA VAL A 26 -2.02 -1.66 1.76
C VAL A 26 -2.68 -0.67 0.80
N VAL A 27 -3.92 -0.99 0.42
CA VAL A 27 -4.82 -0.05 -0.25
C VAL A 27 -5.70 0.60 0.81
N THR A 28 -5.70 1.93 0.85
CA THR A 28 -6.64 2.71 1.69
C THR A 28 -7.43 3.67 0.82
N ALA A 29 -8.67 3.92 1.20
CA ALA A 29 -9.55 4.88 0.55
C ALA A 29 -10.11 5.83 1.61
N GLN A 30 -10.02 7.13 1.34
CA GLN A 30 -10.43 8.19 2.27
C GLN A 30 -11.15 9.29 1.49
N VAL A 31 -12.22 9.81 2.09
CA VAL A 31 -12.93 11.00 1.59
C VAL A 31 -12.60 12.20 2.46
N ASP A 32 -12.58 13.39 1.88
CA ASP A 32 -12.40 14.63 2.62
C ASP A 32 -13.61 15.00 3.50
N ARG A 33 -14.82 14.60 3.10
CA ARG A 33 -16.06 14.71 3.89
C ARG A 33 -16.98 13.52 3.69
N ALA A 34 -17.67 13.13 4.76
CA ALA A 34 -18.67 12.06 4.76
C ALA A 34 -20.13 12.57 4.72
N VAL A 35 -20.34 13.88 4.96
CA VAL A 35 -21.65 14.53 4.92
C VAL A 35 -21.54 15.72 3.97
N LEU A 36 -22.44 15.76 2.98
CA LEU A 36 -22.47 16.75 1.92
C LEU A 36 -23.91 16.91 1.39
N SER A 37 -24.18 18.06 0.79
CA SER A 37 -25.41 18.33 0.04
C SER A 37 -25.29 17.85 -1.41
N THR A 38 -26.41 17.72 -2.11
CA THR A 38 -26.46 17.16 -3.48
C THR A 38 -25.66 17.95 -4.52
N ASP A 39 -25.45 19.25 -4.29
CA ASP A 39 -24.74 20.15 -5.22
C ASP A 39 -23.25 20.35 -4.85
N GLU A 40 -22.75 19.63 -3.84
CA GLU A 40 -21.35 19.69 -3.42
C GLU A 40 -20.52 18.58 -4.04
N THR A 41 -19.25 18.90 -4.30
CA THR A 41 -18.26 17.92 -4.74
C THR A 41 -17.44 17.41 -3.56
N LEU A 42 -17.00 16.16 -3.62
CA LEU A 42 -16.05 15.60 -2.65
C LEU A 42 -14.80 15.06 -3.33
N THR A 43 -13.76 14.84 -2.54
CA THR A 43 -12.49 14.27 -3.01
C THR A 43 -12.28 12.89 -2.39
N LEU A 44 -12.28 11.86 -3.23
CA LEU A 44 -11.86 10.50 -2.88
C LEU A 44 -10.37 10.34 -3.15
N SER A 45 -9.60 10.01 -2.12
CA SER A 45 -8.18 9.69 -2.21
C SER A 45 -7.97 8.20 -1.96
N VAL A 46 -7.45 7.50 -2.97
CA VAL A 46 -7.08 6.09 -2.91
C VAL A 46 -5.56 5.99 -2.86
N THR A 47 -5.03 5.52 -1.73
CA THR A 47 -3.59 5.36 -1.52
C THR A 47 -3.21 3.88 -1.63
N VAL A 48 -2.26 3.57 -2.50
CA VAL A 48 -1.72 2.23 -2.72
C VAL A 48 -0.25 2.22 -2.32
N ASN A 49 0.07 1.45 -1.28
CA ASN A 49 1.45 1.22 -0.86
C ASN A 49 1.90 -0.15 -1.38
N ALA A 50 2.95 -0.18 -2.20
CA ALA A 50 3.47 -1.40 -2.80
C ALA A 50 5.00 -1.38 -2.90
N ASN A 51 5.62 -2.53 -3.18
CA ASN A 51 7.05 -2.62 -3.48
C ASN A 51 7.32 -2.68 -4.99
N ALA A 52 6.46 -2.04 -5.79
CA ALA A 52 6.51 -2.04 -7.25
C ALA A 52 6.15 -0.66 -7.82
N THR A 53 6.75 -0.29 -8.96
CA THR A 53 6.54 1.00 -9.62
C THR A 53 5.47 0.98 -10.71
N ASN A 54 5.18 -0.19 -11.27
CA ASN A 54 4.18 -0.37 -12.32
C ASN A 54 2.91 -0.98 -11.71
N LEU A 55 2.16 -0.17 -10.97
CA LEU A 55 0.86 -0.56 -10.44
C LEU A 55 -0.24 -0.26 -11.47
N PRO A 56 -1.21 -1.17 -11.66
CA PRO A 56 -2.38 -0.86 -12.46
C PRO A 56 -3.19 0.25 -11.79
N ASN A 57 -3.88 1.06 -12.60
CA ASN A 57 -4.81 2.04 -12.06
C ASN A 57 -5.96 1.33 -11.30
N PRO A 58 -6.38 1.84 -10.13
CA PRO A 58 -7.51 1.31 -9.40
C PRO A 58 -8.77 1.36 -10.25
N THR A 59 -9.53 0.26 -10.24
CA THR A 59 -10.90 0.25 -10.78
C THR A 59 -11.84 0.65 -9.64
N LEU A 60 -12.60 1.72 -9.85
CA LEU A 60 -13.62 2.12 -8.89
C LEU A 60 -14.90 1.31 -9.14
N PRO A 61 -15.57 0.81 -8.09
CA PRO A 61 -16.89 0.23 -8.22
C PRO A 61 -17.91 1.31 -8.58
N ASP A 62 -19.11 0.90 -8.99
CA ASP A 62 -20.22 1.83 -9.21
C ASP A 62 -20.59 2.54 -7.91
N MET A 63 -20.56 3.87 -7.94
CA MET A 63 -20.92 4.74 -6.80
C MET A 63 -22.24 5.44 -7.12
N ASN A 64 -23.35 4.89 -6.61
CA ASN A 64 -24.66 5.46 -6.86
C ASN A 64 -24.74 6.91 -6.32
N GLY A 65 -25.24 7.82 -7.15
CA GLY A 65 -25.38 9.24 -6.79
C GLY A 65 -24.10 10.07 -6.95
N PHE A 66 -22.98 9.48 -7.37
CA PHE A 66 -21.72 10.19 -7.61
C PHE A 66 -21.25 10.02 -9.05
N ASN A 67 -20.79 11.12 -9.64
CA ASN A 67 -20.21 11.13 -10.98
C ASN A 67 -18.74 11.57 -10.90
N ILE A 68 -17.83 10.85 -11.56
CA ILE A 68 -16.43 11.26 -11.60
C ILE A 68 -16.31 12.47 -12.54
N ILE A 69 -16.03 13.64 -11.98
CA ILE A 69 -15.85 14.90 -12.71
C ILE A 69 -14.37 15.30 -12.85
N GLY A 70 -13.45 14.55 -12.25
CA GLY A 70 -12.02 14.76 -12.40
C GLY A 70 -11.19 13.66 -11.76
N THR A 71 -10.00 13.43 -12.30
CA THR A 71 -9.06 12.42 -11.83
C THR A 71 -7.64 12.97 -11.80
N GLY A 72 -6.85 12.56 -10.81
CA GLY A 72 -5.42 12.85 -10.71
C GLY A 72 -4.68 11.71 -10.03
N SER A 73 -3.35 11.70 -10.15
CA SER A 73 -2.51 10.72 -9.48
C SER A 73 -1.16 11.34 -9.11
N SER A 74 -0.60 10.92 -7.99
CA SER A 74 0.73 11.30 -7.51
C SER A 74 1.47 10.08 -7.00
N SER A 75 2.76 9.96 -7.33
CA SER A 75 3.60 8.82 -6.95
C SER A 75 4.81 9.28 -6.15
N GLN A 76 5.09 8.62 -5.04
CA GLN A 76 6.32 8.77 -4.29
C GLN A 76 7.04 7.43 -4.24
N ILE A 77 8.24 7.37 -4.83
CA ILE A 77 9.10 6.17 -4.78
C ILE A 77 10.23 6.43 -3.77
N SER A 78 10.56 5.41 -2.99
CA SER A 78 11.65 5.41 -2.02
C SER A 78 12.46 4.11 -2.15
N ILE A 79 13.78 4.22 -2.08
CA ILE A 79 14.69 3.07 -2.11
C ILE A 79 15.58 3.17 -0.88
N ILE A 80 15.40 2.25 0.08
CA ILE A 80 16.12 2.23 1.35
C ILE A 80 16.83 0.88 1.46
N ASN A 81 18.17 0.90 1.56
CA ASN A 81 19.00 -0.31 1.65
C ASN A 81 18.71 -1.37 0.57
N GLY A 82 18.42 -0.92 -0.66
CA GLY A 82 18.06 -1.80 -1.78
C GLY A 82 16.61 -2.30 -1.78
N SER A 83 15.82 -2.01 -0.74
CA SER A 83 14.39 -2.27 -0.72
C SER A 83 13.65 -1.09 -1.37
N MET A 84 12.88 -1.39 -2.41
CA MET A 84 12.02 -0.42 -3.09
C MET A 84 10.64 -0.38 -2.43
N SER A 85 10.13 0.83 -2.21
CA SER A 85 8.77 1.10 -1.78
C SER A 85 8.18 2.23 -2.63
N ALA A 86 6.95 2.07 -3.07
CA ALA A 86 6.19 3.04 -3.84
C ALA A 86 4.86 3.32 -3.14
N ASN A 87 4.57 4.61 -2.96
CA ASN A 87 3.30 5.11 -2.47
C ASN A 87 2.61 5.88 -3.60
N MET A 88 1.48 5.37 -4.07
CA MET A 88 0.71 5.95 -5.16
C MET A 88 -0.62 6.46 -4.63
N VAL A 89 -0.92 7.74 -4.83
CA VAL A 89 -2.18 8.37 -4.44
C VAL A 89 -2.96 8.71 -5.69
N TYR A 90 -4.14 8.11 -5.84
CA TYR A 90 -5.12 8.44 -6.87
C TYR A 90 -6.20 9.33 -6.27
N THR A 91 -6.49 10.44 -6.92
CA THR A 91 -7.48 11.41 -6.47
C THR A 91 -8.62 11.47 -7.47
N TYR A 92 -9.83 11.30 -6.98
CA TYR A 92 -11.05 11.39 -7.78
C TYR A 92 -11.92 12.50 -7.20
N ARG A 93 -12.34 13.42 -8.06
CA ARG A 93 -13.30 14.46 -7.71
C ARG A 93 -14.67 13.99 -8.17
N LEU A 94 -15.58 13.89 -7.21
CA LEU A 94 -16.93 13.35 -7.35
C LEU A 94 -17.98 14.43 -7.13
#